data_AF-A0A535MAM3-F1
#
_entry.id   AF-A0A535MAM3-F1
#
_cell.length_a   1.000
_cell.length_b   1.000
_cell.length_c   1.000
_cell.angle_alpha   90.00
_cell.angle_beta   90.00
_cell.angle_gamma   90.00
#
_symmetry.space_group_name_H-M   'P 1'
#
loop_
_entity.id
_entity.type
_entity.pdbx_description
1 polymer ?
#
loop_
_entity_poly.entity_id
_entity_poly.type
_entity_poly.pdbx_seq_one_letter_code
_entity_poly.pdbx_strand_id
1 'polypeptide(L)'
;MPRPADECPYPRPFPTDFAACPAYQPRQFLTYDTLNRPSGAVWTCAHLEVHEMPGSGWGHFYGSCSLGNAAARQHWAELLGTDRLRTIESLRQLILPMTEELSRRLVAAKAREMVTRTEAQRDAIGLEMEVIGERYLAELEAVLVRQQDLLDRAGMPLSFTLELSQNWIRNFIAGRSLELARRASPDLVDRLPESVRLFYGYGPKPVPKESPAR
;
A
#
# COMPACT_ATOMS: atom_id res chain seq x y z
N MET A 1 -13.20 28.67 5.45
CA MET A 1 -11.79 28.38 5.82
C MET A 1 -11.07 27.89 4.57
N PRO A 2 -9.81 28.30 4.32
CA PRO A 2 -9.03 27.75 3.20
C PRO A 2 -8.82 26.25 3.40
N ARG A 3 -8.78 25.50 2.29
CA ARG A 3 -8.46 24.06 2.31
C ARG A 3 -7.02 23.86 2.78
N PRO A 4 -6.73 22.84 3.63
CA PRO A 4 -5.37 22.53 4.03
C PRO A 4 -4.46 22.27 2.83
N ALA A 5 -3.20 22.74 2.88
CA ALA A 5 -2.29 22.67 1.74
C ALA A 5 -1.87 21.24 1.36
N ASP A 6 -1.92 20.32 2.32
CA ASP A 6 -1.62 18.89 2.17
C ASP A 6 -2.86 18.06 1.79
N GLU A 7 -4.05 18.67 1.73
CA GLU A 7 -5.26 17.98 1.30
C GLU A 7 -5.11 17.39 -0.10
N CYS A 8 -5.56 16.15 -0.29
CA CYS A 8 -5.61 15.52 -1.60
C CYS A 8 -6.74 16.16 -2.44
N PRO A 9 -6.41 16.89 -3.54
CA PRO A 9 -7.38 17.69 -4.27
C PRO A 9 -8.25 16.86 -5.22
N TYR A 10 -7.88 15.58 -5.44
CA TYR A 10 -8.53 14.74 -6.43
C TYR A 10 -9.79 14.08 -5.86
N PRO A 11 -10.89 14.05 -6.64
CA PRO A 11 -12.11 13.38 -6.23
C PRO A 11 -11.87 11.87 -6.10
N ARG A 12 -12.52 11.28 -5.09
CA ARG A 12 -12.53 9.83 -4.86
C ARG A 12 -13.87 9.26 -5.34
N PRO A 13 -13.93 7.98 -5.78
CA PRO A 13 -12.81 7.04 -5.90
C PRO A 13 -11.85 7.42 -7.03
N PHE A 14 -10.59 6.98 -6.92
CA PHE A 14 -9.62 7.16 -8.01
C PHE A 14 -9.98 6.23 -9.18
N PRO A 15 -10.01 6.73 -10.43
CA PRO A 15 -10.13 5.89 -11.62
C PRO A 15 -9.01 4.84 -11.71
N THR A 16 -9.28 3.74 -12.42
CA THR A 16 -8.32 2.64 -12.63
C THR A 16 -7.02 3.10 -13.29
N ASP A 17 -7.10 4.11 -14.16
CA ASP A 17 -5.99 4.70 -14.92
C ASP A 17 -5.55 6.07 -14.37
N PHE A 18 -5.84 6.35 -13.09
CA PHE A 18 -5.55 7.65 -12.50
C PHE A 18 -4.05 7.97 -12.51
N ALA A 19 -3.67 8.99 -13.29
CA ALA A 19 -2.29 9.45 -13.43
C ALA A 19 -2.11 10.95 -13.14
N ALA A 20 -3.15 11.63 -12.62
CA ALA A 20 -3.13 13.08 -12.45
C ALA A 20 -2.23 13.56 -11.29
N CYS A 21 -1.84 12.68 -10.37
CA CYS A 21 -0.88 12.98 -9.30
C CYS A 21 0.44 12.24 -9.58
N PRO A 22 1.58 12.92 -9.65
CA PRO A 22 2.88 12.29 -9.90
C PRO A 22 3.33 11.37 -8.77
N ALA A 23 2.80 11.59 -7.56
CA ALA A 23 3.01 10.74 -6.39
C ALA A 23 1.86 9.75 -6.15
N TYR A 24 0.97 9.52 -7.13
CA TYR A 24 -0.04 8.49 -6.97
C TYR A 24 0.63 7.12 -6.90
N GLN A 25 0.36 6.41 -5.81
CA GLN A 25 0.78 5.03 -5.62
C GLN A 25 -0.46 4.21 -5.29
N PRO A 26 -1.06 3.51 -6.26
CA PRO A 26 -2.31 2.80 -6.03
C PRO A 26 -2.17 1.81 -4.86
N ARG A 27 -3.25 1.60 -4.11
CA ARG A 27 -3.27 0.70 -2.97
C ARG A 27 -4.69 0.22 -2.72
N GLN A 28 -4.86 -1.05 -2.38
CA GLN A 28 -6.14 -1.53 -1.86
C GLN A 28 -6.29 -1.19 -0.38
N PHE A 29 -7.36 -0.48 -0.04
CA PHE A 29 -7.85 -0.27 1.30
C PHE A 29 -9.02 -1.21 1.56
N LEU A 30 -8.95 -2.02 2.62
CA LEU A 30 -10.09 -2.85 3.02
C LEU A 30 -11.11 -2.00 3.75
N THR A 31 -12.34 -2.01 3.27
CA THR A 31 -13.46 -1.41 3.97
C THR A 31 -13.96 -2.38 5.03
N TYR A 32 -14.40 -1.84 6.15
CA TYR A 32 -15.01 -2.61 7.24
C TYR A 32 -16.45 -2.12 7.46
N ASP A 33 -17.34 -3.01 7.85
CA ASP A 33 -18.66 -2.63 8.33
C ASP A 33 -18.62 -2.15 9.80
N THR A 34 -19.77 -1.74 10.34
CA THR A 34 -19.89 -1.27 11.73
C THR A 34 -19.60 -2.33 12.78
N LEU A 35 -19.53 -3.60 12.40
CA LEU A 35 -19.14 -4.73 13.24
C LEU A 35 -17.67 -5.10 13.05
N ASN A 36 -16.89 -4.23 12.40
CA ASN A 36 -15.47 -4.41 12.10
C ASN A 36 -15.18 -5.65 11.24
N ARG A 37 -16.12 -6.04 10.37
CA ARG A 37 -15.94 -7.14 9.41
C ARG A 37 -15.51 -6.56 8.06
N PRO A 38 -14.48 -7.13 7.39
CA PRO A 38 -14.12 -6.71 6.04
C PRO A 38 -15.32 -6.82 5.09
N SER A 39 -15.68 -5.73 4.41
CA SER A 39 -16.82 -5.62 3.49
C SER A 39 -16.42 -5.51 2.02
N GLY A 40 -15.15 -5.25 1.74
CA GLY A 40 -14.63 -5.11 0.39
C GLY A 40 -13.24 -4.48 0.37
N ALA A 41 -12.71 -4.26 -0.83
CA ALA A 41 -11.48 -3.53 -1.08
C ALA A 41 -11.74 -2.38 -2.06
N VAL A 42 -11.23 -1.19 -1.78
CA VAL A 42 -11.29 -0.03 -2.67
C VAL A 42 -9.89 0.47 -2.99
N TRP A 43 -9.70 0.96 -4.22
CA TRP A 43 -8.43 1.57 -4.61
C TRP A 43 -8.29 2.97 -4.02
N THR A 44 -7.13 3.22 -3.40
CA THR A 44 -6.71 4.49 -2.80
C THR A 44 -5.25 4.75 -3.13
N CYS A 45 -4.68 5.83 -2.60
CA CYS A 45 -3.24 6.11 -2.66
C CYS A 45 -2.54 5.62 -1.38
N ALA A 46 -1.32 5.08 -1.50
CA ALA A 46 -0.47 4.69 -0.37
C ALA A 46 -0.11 5.88 0.54
N HIS A 47 -0.12 7.10 -0.02
CA HIS A 47 0.16 8.34 0.72
C HIS A 47 -1.11 9.01 1.28
N LEU A 48 -2.31 8.43 1.12
CA LEU A 48 -3.52 9.03 1.65
C LEU A 48 -3.67 8.73 3.14
N GLU A 49 -3.75 9.77 3.96
CA GLU A 49 -4.02 9.73 5.40
C GLU A 49 -5.35 10.46 5.70
N VAL A 50 -5.91 10.21 6.88
CA VAL A 50 -7.08 10.94 7.40
C VAL A 50 -6.62 11.87 8.51
N HIS A 51 -6.87 13.16 8.36
CA HIS A 51 -6.52 14.18 9.35
C HIS A 51 -7.77 14.95 9.77
N GLU A 52 -7.79 15.43 11.02
CA GLU A 52 -8.84 16.30 11.51
C GLU A 52 -8.60 17.74 11.01
N MET A 53 -9.68 18.42 10.63
CA MET A 53 -9.63 19.79 10.15
C MET A 53 -9.13 20.71 11.29
N PRO A 54 -8.05 21.49 11.08
CA PRO A 54 -7.56 22.38 12.11
C PRO A 54 -8.63 23.41 12.52
N GLY A 55 -8.93 23.50 13.81
CA GLY A 55 -9.87 24.49 14.36
C GLY A 55 -11.35 24.23 14.08
N SER A 56 -11.73 23.07 13.55
CA SER A 56 -13.14 22.72 13.30
C SER A 56 -13.90 22.19 14.51
N GLY A 57 -13.20 21.87 15.60
CA GLY A 57 -13.73 20.99 16.64
C GLY A 57 -13.87 19.53 16.16
N TRP A 58 -14.49 18.69 16.99
CA TRP A 58 -14.62 17.25 16.75
C TRP A 58 -15.52 16.92 15.55
N GLY A 59 -15.09 15.97 14.72
CA GLY A 59 -15.96 15.32 13.73
C GLY A 59 -15.79 15.80 12.28
N HIS A 60 -14.87 16.73 12.00
CA HIS A 60 -14.57 17.18 10.65
C HIS A 60 -13.20 16.67 10.19
N PHE A 61 -13.20 15.76 9.22
CA PHE A 61 -11.97 15.13 8.71
C PHE A 61 -11.78 15.42 7.23
N TYR A 62 -10.53 15.41 6.78
CA TYR A 62 -10.15 15.50 5.38
C TYR A 62 -9.10 14.46 5.03
N GLY A 63 -8.96 14.17 3.73
CA GLY A 63 -7.93 13.27 3.22
C GLY A 63 -6.64 14.06 2.96
N SER A 64 -5.65 13.90 3.81
CA SER A 64 -4.33 14.52 3.65
C SER A 64 -3.38 13.60 2.87
N CYS A 65 -2.37 14.20 2.23
CA CYS A 65 -1.27 13.45 1.64
C CYS A 65 -0.10 13.42 2.63
N SER A 66 0.39 12.23 2.96
CA SER A 66 1.51 12.05 3.89
C SER A 66 2.81 12.69 3.42
N LEU A 67 2.93 12.98 2.11
CA LEU A 67 4.03 13.71 1.49
C LEU A 67 3.88 15.23 1.62
N GLY A 68 2.68 15.74 1.94
CA GLY A 68 2.37 17.16 2.04
C GLY A 68 1.70 17.76 0.80
N ASN A 69 2.06 19.00 0.49
CA ASN A 69 1.44 19.81 -0.56
C ASN A 69 1.86 19.39 -1.99
N ALA A 70 1.35 20.09 -3.00
CA ALA A 70 1.64 19.81 -4.40
C ALA A 70 3.15 19.83 -4.74
N ALA A 71 3.91 20.77 -4.18
CA ALA A 71 5.36 20.87 -4.41
C ALA A 71 6.11 19.68 -3.79
N ALA A 72 5.70 19.23 -2.60
CA ALA A 72 6.31 18.07 -1.95
C ALA A 72 6.03 16.76 -2.70
N ARG A 73 4.82 16.61 -3.26
CA ARG A 73 4.45 15.46 -4.11
C ARG A 73 5.30 15.41 -5.38
N GLN A 74 5.49 16.56 -6.02
CA GLN A 74 6.34 16.68 -7.20
C GLN A 74 7.81 16.36 -6.85
N HIS A 75 8.31 16.92 -5.76
CA HIS A 75 9.68 16.67 -5.31
C HIS A 75 9.93 15.19 -4.99
N TRP A 76 8.98 14.51 -4.32
CA TRP A 76 9.07 13.06 -4.08
C TRP A 76 9.16 12.26 -5.38
N ALA A 77 8.36 12.62 -6.39
CA ALA A 77 8.38 11.95 -7.68
C ALA A 77 9.69 12.16 -8.44
N GLU A 78 10.28 13.35 -8.33
CA GLU A 78 11.61 13.66 -8.87
C GLU A 78 12.73 12.89 -8.15
N LEU A 79 12.68 12.82 -6.82
CA LEU A 79 13.66 12.07 -6.01
C LEU A 79 13.67 10.58 -6.37
N LEU A 80 12.50 9.98 -6.61
CA LEU A 80 12.41 8.58 -7.04
C LEU A 80 12.68 8.36 -8.52
N GLY A 81 12.50 9.39 -9.35
CA GLY A 81 12.60 9.33 -10.80
C GLY A 81 11.28 8.91 -11.46
N THR A 82 10.77 9.74 -12.36
CA THR A 82 9.47 9.51 -13.02
C THR A 82 9.47 8.27 -13.93
N ASP A 83 10.60 7.96 -14.58
CA ASP A 83 10.77 6.71 -15.35
C ASP A 83 10.69 5.47 -14.46
N ARG A 84 11.29 5.54 -13.26
CA ARG A 84 11.24 4.47 -12.28
C ARG A 84 9.81 4.23 -11.81
N LEU A 85 9.07 5.30 -11.47
CA LEU A 85 7.67 5.21 -11.06
C LEU A 85 6.77 4.64 -12.16
N ARG A 86 7.00 5.03 -13.42
CA ARG A 86 6.31 4.43 -14.58
C ARG A 86 6.61 2.94 -14.73
N THR A 87 7.87 2.55 -14.51
CA THR A 87 8.28 1.13 -14.55
C THR A 87 7.59 0.30 -13.45
N ILE A 88 7.51 0.85 -12.24
CA ILE A 88 6.78 0.23 -11.12
C ILE A 88 5.29 0.07 -11.45
N GLU A 89 4.68 1.07 -12.09
CA GLU A 89 3.29 0.96 -12.52
C GLU A 89 3.09 -0.13 -13.58
N SER A 90 4.00 -0.24 -14.56
CA SER A 90 3.97 -1.35 -15.53
C SER A 90 4.07 -2.72 -14.86
N LEU A 91 4.95 -2.89 -13.87
CA LEU A 91 5.03 -4.13 -13.08
C LEU A 91 3.71 -4.43 -12.38
N ARG A 92 3.10 -3.41 -11.78
CA ARG A 92 1.85 -3.55 -11.05
C ARG A 92 0.69 -3.96 -11.96
N GLN A 93 0.60 -3.39 -13.16
CA GLN A 93 -0.42 -3.77 -14.15
C GLN A 93 -0.31 -5.25 -14.57
N LEU A 94 0.89 -5.83 -14.51
CA LEU A 94 1.09 -7.27 -14.74
C LEU A 94 0.67 -8.12 -13.53
N ILE A 95 0.97 -7.65 -12.31
CA ILE A 95 0.78 -8.41 -11.06
C ILE A 95 -0.68 -8.39 -10.59
N LEU A 96 -1.37 -7.26 -10.71
CA LEU A 96 -2.71 -7.12 -10.12
C LEU A 96 -3.75 -8.11 -10.68
N PRO A 97 -3.91 -8.28 -12.00
CA PRO A 97 -4.93 -9.17 -12.54
C PRO A 97 -4.71 -10.64 -12.13
N MET A 98 -3.45 -11.07 -12.04
CA MET A 98 -3.16 -12.46 -11.68
C MET A 98 -3.31 -12.75 -10.20
N THR A 99 -3.06 -11.76 -9.34
CA THR A 99 -3.17 -11.93 -7.90
C THR A 99 -4.56 -11.59 -7.36
N GLU A 100 -5.47 -11.10 -8.21
CA GLU A 100 -6.79 -10.60 -7.81
C GLU A 100 -7.62 -11.66 -7.08
N GLU A 101 -7.77 -12.84 -7.68
CA GLU A 101 -8.58 -13.91 -7.11
C GLU A 101 -7.99 -14.44 -5.79
N LEU A 102 -6.67 -14.62 -5.73
CA LEU A 102 -5.99 -15.05 -4.51
C LEU A 102 -6.14 -14.01 -3.40
N SER A 103 -6.00 -12.72 -3.73
CA SER A 103 -6.21 -11.62 -2.79
C SER A 103 -7.64 -11.60 -2.26
N ARG A 104 -8.63 -11.77 -3.14
CA ARG A 104 -10.06 -11.83 -2.77
C ARG A 104 -10.34 -13.00 -1.82
N ARG A 105 -9.80 -14.19 -2.11
CA ARG A 105 -9.94 -15.38 -1.26
C ARG A 105 -9.28 -15.19 0.10
N LEU A 106 -8.08 -14.61 0.13
CA LEU A 106 -7.34 -14.33 1.36
C LEU A 106 -8.11 -13.36 2.27
N VAL A 107 -8.68 -12.30 1.71
CA VAL A 107 -9.54 -11.35 2.43
C VAL A 107 -10.82 -12.02 2.95
N ALA A 108 -11.47 -12.86 2.12
CA ALA A 108 -12.68 -13.57 2.52
C ALA A 108 -12.41 -14.57 3.66
N ALA A 109 -11.28 -15.29 3.61
CA ALA A 109 -10.85 -16.18 4.69
C ALA A 109 -10.59 -15.40 5.98
N LYS A 110 -9.91 -14.26 5.90
CA LYS A 110 -9.67 -13.39 7.06
C LYS A 110 -10.97 -12.89 7.70
N ALA A 111 -11.95 -12.50 6.88
CA ALA A 111 -13.26 -12.10 7.37
C ALA A 111 -13.98 -13.23 8.12
N ARG A 112 -13.86 -14.48 7.66
CA ARG A 112 -14.39 -15.65 8.38
C ARG A 112 -13.65 -15.89 9.69
N GLU A 113 -12.32 -15.83 9.70
CA GLU A 113 -11.50 -16.00 10.90
C GLU A 113 -11.91 -15.04 12.01
N MET A 114 -12.13 -13.76 11.67
CA MET A 114 -12.49 -12.71 12.62
C MET A 114 -13.83 -12.93 13.35
N VAL A 115 -14.78 -13.65 12.75
CA VAL A 115 -16.12 -13.90 13.35
C VAL A 115 -16.23 -15.29 13.98
N THR A 116 -15.26 -16.17 13.74
CA THR A 116 -15.24 -17.54 14.24
C THR A 116 -14.87 -17.59 15.73
N ARG A 117 -15.74 -18.23 16.52
CA ARG A 117 -15.60 -18.31 17.98
C ARG A 117 -14.75 -19.47 18.46
N THR A 118 -14.78 -20.60 17.75
CA THR A 118 -14.03 -21.80 18.17
C THR A 118 -12.59 -21.74 17.68
N GLU A 119 -11.67 -22.22 18.51
CA GLU A 119 -10.24 -22.24 18.19
C GLU A 119 -9.95 -23.18 17.02
N ALA A 120 -10.44 -24.42 17.06
CA ALA A 120 -10.25 -25.40 15.98
C ALA A 120 -10.70 -24.90 14.60
N GLN A 121 -11.81 -24.14 14.51
CA GLN A 121 -12.24 -23.56 13.24
C GLN A 121 -11.36 -22.36 12.83
N ARG A 122 -10.87 -21.54 13.77
CA ARG A 122 -9.92 -20.47 13.45
C ARG A 122 -8.61 -21.04 12.92
N ASP A 123 -8.10 -22.11 13.53
CA ASP A 123 -6.87 -22.78 13.10
C ASP A 123 -7.02 -23.35 11.69
N ALA A 124 -8.15 -24.00 11.39
CA ALA A 124 -8.45 -24.49 10.05
C ALA A 124 -8.49 -23.36 9.00
N ILE A 125 -9.06 -22.20 9.34
CA ILE A 125 -9.05 -21.02 8.44
C ILE A 125 -7.63 -20.43 8.34
N GLY A 126 -6.83 -20.47 9.41
CA GLY A 126 -5.42 -20.11 9.41
C GLY A 126 -4.63 -20.91 8.36
N LEU A 127 -4.75 -22.24 8.41
CA LEU A 127 -4.15 -23.14 7.42
C LEU A 127 -4.64 -22.86 6.00
N GLU A 128 -5.93 -22.56 5.81
CA GLU A 128 -6.46 -22.15 4.50
C GLU A 128 -5.77 -20.88 3.99
N MET A 129 -5.59 -19.87 4.85
CA MET A 129 -4.92 -18.62 4.49
C MET A 129 -3.43 -18.84 4.17
N GLU A 130 -2.75 -19.73 4.89
CA GLU A 130 -1.36 -20.11 4.59
C GLU A 130 -1.25 -20.70 3.19
N VAL A 131 -2.10 -21.67 2.83
CA VAL A 131 -2.12 -22.27 1.48
C VAL A 131 -2.39 -21.21 0.39
N ILE A 132 -3.31 -20.28 0.63
CA ILE A 132 -3.58 -19.17 -0.31
C ILE A 132 -2.35 -18.25 -0.42
N GLY A 133 -1.72 -17.92 0.70
CA GLY A 133 -0.53 -17.06 0.77
C GLY A 133 0.67 -17.66 0.06
N GLU A 134 0.94 -18.95 0.25
CA GLU A 134 2.00 -19.68 -0.45
C GLU A 134 1.79 -19.65 -1.96
N ARG A 135 0.55 -19.90 -2.41
CA ARG A 135 0.21 -19.83 -3.83
C ARG A 135 0.37 -18.42 -4.39
N TYR A 136 -0.06 -17.40 -3.65
CA TYR A 136 0.14 -16.01 -4.02
C TYR A 136 1.63 -15.70 -4.24
N LEU A 137 2.48 -16.12 -3.30
CA LEU A 137 3.92 -15.87 -3.38
C LEU A 137 4.57 -16.61 -4.54
N ALA A 138 4.17 -17.86 -4.80
CA ALA A 138 4.67 -18.63 -5.93
C ALA A 138 4.29 -18.01 -7.29
N GLU A 139 3.03 -17.56 -7.44
CA GLU A 139 2.58 -16.90 -8.68
C GLU A 139 3.27 -15.54 -8.87
N LEU A 140 3.45 -14.78 -7.79
CA LEU A 140 4.20 -13.52 -7.80
C LEU A 140 5.66 -13.75 -8.20
N GLU A 141 6.36 -14.69 -7.55
CA GLU A 141 7.76 -15.02 -7.85
C GLU A 141 7.93 -15.41 -9.32
N ALA A 142 7.06 -16.25 -9.85
CA ALA A 142 7.12 -16.67 -11.25
C ALA A 142 7.04 -15.49 -12.22
N VAL A 143 6.24 -14.46 -11.92
CA VAL A 143 6.23 -13.22 -12.72
C VAL A 143 7.47 -12.39 -12.51
N LEU A 144 7.84 -12.15 -11.27
CA LEU A 144 8.95 -11.27 -10.95
C LEU A 144 10.26 -11.79 -11.58
N VAL A 145 10.49 -13.10 -11.57
CA VAL A 145 11.61 -13.75 -12.26
C VAL A 145 11.54 -13.51 -13.78
N ARG A 146 10.36 -13.65 -14.40
CA ARG A 146 10.19 -13.36 -15.84
C ARG A 146 10.36 -11.88 -16.18
N GLN A 147 10.15 -11.00 -15.22
CA GLN A 147 10.20 -9.54 -15.38
C GLN A 147 11.42 -8.93 -14.68
N GLN A 148 12.52 -9.67 -14.58
CA GLN A 148 13.76 -9.23 -13.94
C GLN A 148 14.24 -7.87 -14.48
N ASP A 149 14.23 -7.68 -15.80
CA ASP A 149 14.62 -6.40 -16.43
C ASP A 149 13.74 -5.21 -16.02
N LEU A 150 12.46 -5.44 -15.73
CA LEU A 150 11.58 -4.40 -15.20
C LEU A 150 11.88 -4.13 -13.73
N LEU A 151 12.15 -5.16 -12.93
CA LEU A 151 12.56 -5.01 -11.53
C LEU A 151 13.85 -4.22 -11.39
N ASP A 152 14.84 -4.50 -12.24
CA ASP A 152 16.13 -3.82 -12.23
C ASP A 152 15.97 -2.34 -12.58
N ARG A 153 15.20 -2.02 -13.63
CA ARG A 153 14.85 -0.64 -13.99
C ARG A 153 14.00 0.07 -12.95
N ALA A 154 13.15 -0.67 -12.23
CA ALA A 154 12.40 -0.16 -11.11
C ALA A 154 13.27 0.03 -9.85
N GLY A 155 14.52 -0.41 -9.84
CA GLY A 155 15.37 -0.41 -8.64
C GLY A 155 14.72 -1.19 -7.49
N MET A 156 14.06 -2.29 -7.81
CA MET A 156 13.32 -3.16 -6.87
C MET A 156 13.94 -4.55 -6.93
N PRO A 157 14.99 -4.83 -6.13
CA PRO A 157 15.63 -6.15 -6.17
C PRO A 157 14.62 -7.27 -5.90
N LEU A 158 14.71 -8.35 -6.68
CA LEU A 158 13.81 -9.51 -6.59
C LEU A 158 13.70 -10.04 -5.16
N SER A 159 14.84 -10.26 -4.50
CA SER A 159 14.90 -10.78 -3.13
C SER A 159 14.12 -9.92 -2.15
N PHE A 160 14.33 -8.60 -2.16
CA PHE A 160 13.61 -7.69 -1.26
C PHE A 160 12.13 -7.56 -1.61
N THR A 161 11.77 -7.62 -2.89
CA THR A 161 10.36 -7.57 -3.32
C THR A 161 9.62 -8.81 -2.82
N LEU A 162 10.22 -9.99 -2.91
CA LEU A 162 9.66 -11.23 -2.36
C LEU A 162 9.62 -11.21 -0.84
N GLU A 163 10.68 -10.74 -0.17
CA GLU A 163 10.73 -10.67 1.29
C GLU A 163 9.68 -9.70 1.85
N LEU A 164 9.44 -8.56 1.19
CA LEU A 164 8.37 -7.63 1.53
C LEU A 164 6.98 -8.26 1.37
N SER A 165 6.75 -9.00 0.27
CA SER A 165 5.49 -9.72 0.05
C SER A 165 5.27 -10.84 1.07
N GLN A 166 6.32 -11.59 1.41
CA GLN A 166 6.27 -12.62 2.44
C GLN A 166 5.95 -12.04 3.82
N ASN A 167 6.60 -10.93 4.19
CA ASN A 167 6.30 -10.20 5.42
C ASN A 167 4.84 -9.74 5.43
N TRP A 168 4.34 -9.20 4.32
CA TRP A 168 2.94 -8.77 4.21
C TRP A 168 1.96 -9.92 4.42
N ILE A 169 2.14 -11.06 3.74
CA ILE A 169 1.29 -12.25 3.90
C ILE A 169 1.31 -12.74 5.35
N ARG A 170 2.51 -12.89 5.94
CA ARG A 170 2.67 -13.35 7.32
C ARG A 170 1.94 -12.44 8.32
N ASN A 171 2.15 -11.13 8.21
CA ASN A 171 1.51 -10.19 9.12
C ASN A 171 0.01 -10.07 8.85
N PHE A 172 -0.45 -10.31 7.62
CA PHE A 172 -1.88 -10.33 7.31
C PHE A 172 -2.58 -11.52 7.97
N ILE A 173 -1.96 -12.70 7.92
CA ILE A 173 -2.46 -13.92 8.57
C ILE A 173 -2.48 -13.71 10.09
N ALA A 174 -1.36 -13.27 10.67
CA ALA A 174 -1.20 -13.12 12.12
C ALA A 174 -1.96 -11.92 12.73
N GLY A 175 -2.11 -10.83 11.98
CA GLY A 175 -2.67 -9.57 12.45
C GLY A 175 -4.17 -9.42 12.23
N ARG A 176 -4.79 -8.40 12.82
CA ARG A 176 -6.21 -8.03 12.56
C ARG A 176 -6.38 -6.79 11.67
N SER A 177 -5.27 -6.13 11.32
CA SER A 177 -5.26 -4.88 10.54
C SER A 177 -4.39 -5.05 9.30
N LEU A 178 -4.97 -4.83 8.11
CA LEU A 178 -4.22 -4.83 6.85
C LEU A 178 -3.18 -3.72 6.81
N GLU A 179 -3.49 -2.56 7.40
CA GLU A 179 -2.56 -1.43 7.46
C GLU A 179 -1.32 -1.76 8.29
N LEU A 180 -1.50 -2.47 9.42
CA LEU A 180 -0.36 -2.98 10.19
C LEU A 180 0.33 -4.14 9.49
N ALA A 181 -0.42 -5.00 8.80
CA ALA A 181 0.14 -6.13 8.06
C ALA A 181 1.16 -5.70 7.00
N ARG A 182 0.95 -4.53 6.39
CA ARG A 182 1.82 -3.98 5.36
C ARG A 182 3.12 -3.38 5.89
N ARG A 183 3.25 -3.14 7.21
CA ARG A 183 4.50 -2.65 7.78
C ARG A 183 5.54 -3.76 7.75
N ALA A 184 6.68 -3.48 7.13
CA ALA A 184 7.88 -4.31 7.23
C ALA A 184 8.37 -4.35 8.68
N SER A 185 8.97 -5.48 9.07
CA SER A 185 9.69 -5.57 10.34
C SER A 185 10.86 -4.57 10.35
N PRO A 186 11.28 -4.07 11.53
CA PRO A 186 12.43 -3.16 11.63
C PRO A 186 13.70 -3.72 10.96
N ASP A 187 13.99 -5.01 11.19
CA ASP A 187 15.13 -5.70 10.58
C ASP A 187 15.07 -5.68 9.04
N LEU A 188 13.90 -5.91 8.46
CA LEU A 188 13.73 -5.85 7.01
C LEU A 188 13.95 -4.41 6.52
N VAL A 189 13.34 -3.42 7.19
CA VAL A 189 13.48 -2.00 6.84
C VAL A 189 14.96 -1.59 6.80
N ASP A 190 15.75 -1.99 7.79
CA ASP A 190 17.16 -1.60 7.89
C ASP A 190 18.02 -2.15 6.74
N ARG A 191 17.63 -3.29 6.15
CA ARG A 191 18.31 -3.91 5.01
C ARG A 191 17.86 -3.37 3.65
N LEU A 192 16.73 -2.66 3.58
CA LEU A 192 16.19 -2.18 2.30
C LEU A 192 17.09 -1.08 1.68
N PRO A 193 17.27 -1.10 0.35
CA PRO A 193 17.88 0.02 -0.37
C PRO A 193 17.16 1.33 -0.05
N GLU A 194 17.89 2.45 0.04
CA GLU A 194 17.32 3.77 0.35
C GLU A 194 16.16 4.14 -0.58
N SER A 195 16.33 3.88 -1.87
CA SER A 195 15.33 4.14 -2.91
C SER A 195 14.05 3.31 -2.71
N VAL A 196 14.14 2.14 -2.08
CA VAL A 196 13.00 1.26 -1.73
C VAL A 196 12.36 1.73 -0.42
N ARG A 197 13.17 2.11 0.59
CA ARG A 197 12.67 2.73 1.82
C ARG A 197 11.88 4.00 1.54
N LEU A 198 12.37 4.86 0.66
CA LEU A 198 11.68 6.08 0.26
C LEU A 198 10.35 5.78 -0.47
N PHE A 199 10.33 4.77 -1.34
CA PHE A 199 9.12 4.35 -2.06
C PHE A 199 8.03 3.84 -1.12
N TYR A 200 8.38 2.99 -0.15
CA TYR A 200 7.43 2.45 0.83
C TYR A 200 7.15 3.38 2.03
N GLY A 201 7.79 4.54 2.10
CA GLY A 201 7.60 5.50 3.20
C GLY A 201 8.26 5.11 4.52
N TYR A 202 9.30 4.26 4.48
CA TYR A 202 10.15 3.96 5.63
C TYR A 202 11.27 4.99 5.83
N GLY A 203 11.53 5.84 4.84
CA GLY A 203 12.48 6.94 4.92
C GLY A 203 11.89 8.22 5.55
N PRO A 204 12.74 9.24 5.80
CA PRO A 204 12.25 10.55 6.22
C PRO A 204 11.28 11.12 5.19
N LYS A 205 10.21 11.78 5.67
CA LYS A 205 9.26 12.46 4.78
C LYS A 205 10.03 13.55 4.02
N PRO A 206 9.86 13.65 2.68
CA PRO A 206 10.52 14.70 1.91
C PRO A 206 10.03 16.05 2.43
N VAL A 207 10.96 16.85 2.96
CA VAL A 207 10.69 18.24 3.31
C VAL A 207 10.67 19.01 1.99
N PRO A 208 9.62 19.80 1.69
CA PRO A 208 9.65 20.65 0.51
C PRO A 208 10.89 21.55 0.57
N LYS A 209 11.65 21.68 -0.52
CA LYS A 209 12.56 22.82 -0.67
C LYS A 209 11.69 24.06 -0.50
N GLU A 210 12.00 24.91 0.49
CA GLU A 210 11.26 26.14 0.75
C GLU A 210 11.03 26.89 -0.57
N SER A 211 9.78 26.98 -1.01
CA SER A 211 9.42 27.94 -2.03
C SER A 211 9.39 29.30 -1.35
N PRO A 212 10.05 30.33 -1.91
CA PRO A 212 10.11 31.64 -1.27
C PRO A 212 8.68 32.15 -1.05
N ALA A 213 8.44 32.61 0.17
CA ALA A 213 7.18 33.23 0.58
C ALA A 213 6.73 34.24 -0.49
N ARG A 214 5.49 34.10 -0.96
CA ARG A 214 4.76 35.15 -1.66
C ARG A 214 3.64 35.64 -0.76
#